data_AF-L8Y6W2-F1
#
_entry.id   AF-L8Y6W2-F1
#
_cell.length_a   1.000
_cell.length_b   1.000
_cell.length_c   1.000
_cell.angle_alpha   90.00
_cell.angle_beta   90.00
_cell.angle_gamma   90.00
#
_symmetry.space_group_name_H-M   'P 1'
#
loop_
_entity.id
_entity.type
_entity.pdbx_description
1 polymer ?
#
loop_
_entity_poly.entity_id
_entity_poly.type
_entity_poly.pdbx_seq_one_letter_code
_entity_poly.pdbx_strand_id
1 'polypeptide(L)'
;MAKGDPKKPKGKMSAYAFFVQTCREEHKKKNPEVPVNFAEFSKKRSERWKTVSGKEKWKLDEMAKADKVRYDREMKDYGPAKGGEEEKGKDPNAPKRRPSVFFLFCSEFRLKIKSTNPGISIGDVAKKLGDVWNNLSDSEKQPYITKAAKLKKYEKDVADSKSKGKFDGAMGPAKVFRKKVEEEDEEDEEEEEKEEDE
;
A
#
# COMPACT_ATOMS: atom_id res chain seq x y z
N MET A 1 -5.11 25.64 -1.08
CA MET A 1 -4.03 25.67 -2.08
C MET A 1 -3.17 24.44 -1.84
N ALA A 2 -2.94 23.61 -2.85
CA ALA A 2 -2.38 22.27 -2.66
C ALA A 2 -0.91 22.35 -2.21
N LYS A 3 -0.62 21.84 -1.00
CA LYS A 3 0.75 21.57 -0.54
C LYS A 3 1.20 20.27 -1.23
N GLY A 4 1.89 20.37 -2.36
CA GLY A 4 2.39 19.22 -3.11
C GLY A 4 3.33 19.65 -4.23
N ASP A 5 4.12 18.70 -4.74
CA ASP A 5 5.07 18.94 -5.84
C ASP A 5 4.35 19.64 -7.01
N PRO A 6 4.82 20.82 -7.45
CA PRO A 6 4.24 21.55 -8.59
C PRO A 6 4.22 20.76 -9.90
N LYS A 7 5.11 19.76 -10.05
CA LYS A 7 5.17 18.88 -11.22
C LYS A 7 4.17 17.72 -11.14
N LYS A 8 3.57 17.46 -9.98
CA LYS A 8 2.59 16.39 -9.81
C LYS A 8 1.35 16.63 -10.67
N PRO A 9 0.93 15.64 -11.48
CA PRO A 9 -0.33 15.69 -12.21
C PRO A 9 -1.50 16.06 -11.32
N LYS A 10 -2.36 16.96 -11.80
CA LYS A 10 -3.60 17.30 -11.08
C LYS A 10 -4.48 16.07 -10.98
N GLY A 11 -4.97 15.81 -9.77
CA GLY A 11 -5.81 14.64 -9.48
C GLY A 11 -7.03 14.52 -10.39
N LYS A 12 -7.46 13.28 -10.62
CA LYS A 12 -8.63 12.99 -11.44
C LYS A 12 -9.91 13.65 -10.90
N MET A 13 -10.68 14.24 -11.79
CA MET A 13 -11.97 14.88 -11.54
C MET A 13 -13.11 13.88 -11.73
N SER A 14 -14.06 13.89 -10.79
CA SER A 14 -15.29 13.09 -10.90
C SER A 14 -16.33 13.77 -11.79
N ALA A 15 -17.36 13.03 -12.20
CA ALA A 15 -18.49 13.58 -12.95
C ALA A 15 -19.14 14.77 -12.23
N TYR A 16 -19.24 14.68 -10.90
CA TYR A 16 -19.70 15.78 -10.05
C TYR A 16 -18.72 16.96 -10.04
N ALA A 17 -17.40 16.73 -10.03
CA ALA A 17 -16.42 17.81 -10.10
C ALA A 17 -16.49 18.58 -11.44
N PHE A 18 -16.67 17.85 -12.56
CA PHE A 18 -16.93 18.46 -13.87
C PHE A 18 -18.24 19.24 -13.88
N PHE A 19 -19.31 18.69 -13.30
CA PHE A 19 -20.59 19.39 -13.16
C PHE A 19 -20.49 20.70 -12.38
N VAL A 20 -19.74 20.68 -11.28
CA VAL A 20 -19.47 21.87 -10.47
C VAL A 20 -18.73 22.91 -11.31
N GLN A 21 -17.77 22.47 -12.14
CA GLN A 21 -16.98 23.37 -12.98
C GLN A 21 -17.82 24.01 -14.09
N THR A 22 -18.65 23.25 -14.80
CA THR A 22 -19.56 23.81 -15.83
C THR A 22 -20.53 24.82 -15.20
N CYS A 23 -21.07 24.52 -14.01
CA CYS A 23 -21.91 25.47 -13.29
C CYS A 23 -21.18 26.76 -12.90
N ARG A 24 -19.87 26.68 -12.57
CA ARG A 24 -19.05 27.87 -12.24
C ARG A 24 -18.82 28.73 -13.47
N GLU A 25 -18.51 28.10 -14.59
CA GLU A 25 -18.27 28.76 -15.88
C GLU A 25 -19.55 29.43 -16.40
N GLU A 26 -20.70 28.76 -16.30
CA GLU A 26 -21.99 29.35 -16.62
C GLU A 26 -22.31 30.58 -15.76
N HIS A 27 -22.04 30.52 -14.45
CA HIS A 27 -22.27 31.66 -13.57
C HIS A 27 -21.33 32.83 -13.89
N LYS A 28 -20.05 32.56 -14.17
CA LYS A 28 -19.11 33.59 -14.61
C LYS A 28 -19.51 34.22 -15.94
N LYS A 29 -20.08 33.45 -16.86
CA LYS A 29 -20.55 33.95 -18.17
C LYS A 29 -21.82 34.79 -18.05
N LYS A 30 -22.76 34.40 -17.17
CA LYS A 30 -24.05 35.08 -17.01
C LYS A 30 -23.99 36.27 -16.05
N ASN A 31 -23.18 36.16 -14.99
CA ASN A 31 -23.03 37.18 -13.96
C ASN A 31 -21.52 37.46 -13.71
N PRO A 32 -20.82 38.06 -14.68
CA PRO A 32 -19.37 38.30 -14.58
C PRO A 32 -19.00 39.27 -13.45
N GLU A 33 -19.89 40.20 -13.07
CA GLU A 33 -19.64 41.20 -12.02
C GLU A 33 -20.06 40.76 -10.62
N VAL A 34 -20.84 39.68 -10.48
CA VAL A 34 -21.34 39.23 -9.17
C VAL A 34 -20.37 38.19 -8.59
N PRO A 35 -19.70 38.47 -7.46
CA PRO A 35 -18.83 37.51 -6.81
C PRO A 35 -19.60 36.25 -6.42
N VAL A 36 -19.06 35.07 -6.79
CA VAL A 36 -19.71 33.80 -6.49
C VAL A 36 -19.63 33.51 -5.00
N ASN A 37 -20.72 33.70 -4.26
CA ASN A 37 -20.82 33.25 -2.87
C ASN A 37 -20.77 31.71 -2.82
N PHE A 38 -19.70 31.16 -2.26
CA PHE A 38 -19.45 29.71 -2.23
C PHE A 38 -20.57 28.92 -1.56
N ALA A 39 -21.16 29.44 -0.47
CA ALA A 39 -22.19 28.75 0.29
C ALA A 39 -23.50 28.61 -0.52
N GLU A 40 -23.97 29.72 -1.08
CA GLU A 40 -25.14 29.77 -1.97
C GLU A 40 -24.93 28.92 -3.23
N PHE A 41 -23.74 29.04 -3.81
CA PHE A 41 -23.38 28.29 -5.00
C PHE A 41 -23.27 26.78 -4.72
N SER A 42 -22.86 26.36 -3.52
CA SER A 42 -22.82 24.95 -3.11
C SER A 42 -24.21 24.34 -2.96
N LYS A 43 -25.13 25.05 -2.31
CA LYS A 43 -26.53 24.61 -2.16
C LYS A 43 -27.20 24.45 -3.53
N LYS A 44 -27.11 25.49 -4.38
CA LYS A 44 -27.74 25.50 -5.72
C LYS A 44 -27.21 24.41 -6.65
N ARG A 45 -25.92 24.09 -6.58
CA ARG A 45 -25.31 22.98 -7.35
C ARG A 45 -25.76 21.61 -6.87
N SER A 46 -25.87 21.41 -5.56
CA SER A 46 -26.29 20.12 -5.00
C SER A 46 -27.72 19.77 -5.43
N GLU A 47 -28.62 20.75 -5.40
CA GLU A 47 -30.00 20.60 -5.90
C GLU A 47 -30.03 20.33 -7.40
N ARG A 48 -29.27 21.10 -8.19
CA ARG A 48 -29.19 20.91 -9.65
C ARG A 48 -28.62 19.54 -10.00
N TRP A 49 -27.62 19.03 -9.27
CA TRP A 49 -27.04 17.70 -9.48
C TRP A 49 -28.06 16.57 -9.34
N LYS A 50 -28.97 16.69 -8.37
CA LYS A 50 -30.06 15.72 -8.16
C LYS A 50 -31.03 15.72 -9.35
N THR A 51 -31.28 16.89 -9.95
CA THR A 51 -32.18 17.06 -11.10
C THR A 51 -31.52 16.95 -12.47
N VAL A 52 -30.19 16.73 -12.54
CA VAL A 52 -29.50 16.51 -13.83
C VAL A 52 -30.11 15.28 -14.51
N SER A 53 -30.52 15.46 -15.76
CA SER A 53 -31.08 14.41 -16.60
C SER A 53 -30.08 13.26 -16.84
N GLY A 54 -30.56 12.04 -17.05
CA GLY A 54 -29.68 10.89 -17.29
C GLY A 54 -28.72 11.09 -18.48
N LYS A 55 -29.16 11.78 -19.53
CA LYS A 55 -28.32 12.12 -20.70
C LYS A 55 -27.16 13.05 -20.35
N GLU A 56 -27.37 13.95 -19.39
CA GLU A 56 -26.39 14.95 -19.00
C GLU A 56 -25.44 14.40 -17.91
N LYS A 57 -25.93 13.52 -17.03
CA LYS A 57 -25.09 12.68 -16.18
C LYS A 57 -24.16 11.78 -17.00
N TRP A 58 -24.69 11.14 -18.05
CA TRP A 58 -23.89 10.30 -18.95
C TRP A 58 -22.72 11.08 -19.59
N LYS A 59 -22.95 12.31 -20.07
CA LYS A 59 -21.87 13.16 -20.61
C LYS A 59 -20.80 13.46 -19.56
N LEU A 60 -21.21 13.71 -18.32
CA LEU A 60 -20.29 14.02 -17.22
C LEU A 60 -19.52 12.77 -16.74
N ASP A 61 -20.14 11.60 -16.81
CA ASP A 61 -19.49 10.31 -16.56
C ASP A 61 -18.44 10.01 -17.65
N GLU A 62 -18.74 10.27 -18.92
CA GLU A 62 -17.77 10.14 -20.02
C GLU A 62 -16.58 11.10 -19.83
N MET A 63 -16.82 12.36 -19.43
CA MET A 63 -15.74 13.28 -19.10
C MET A 63 -14.88 12.79 -17.92
N ALA A 64 -15.51 12.22 -16.88
CA ALA A 64 -14.79 11.64 -15.75
C ALA A 64 -13.94 10.42 -16.15
N LYS A 65 -14.43 9.58 -17.06
CA LYS A 65 -13.64 8.47 -17.62
C LYS A 65 -12.46 8.98 -18.44
N ALA A 66 -12.68 9.97 -19.31
CA ALA A 66 -11.61 10.58 -20.09
C ALA A 66 -10.54 11.22 -19.18
N ASP A 67 -10.95 11.89 -18.11
CA ASP A 67 -10.03 12.50 -17.15
C ASP A 67 -9.26 11.47 -16.32
N LYS A 68 -9.87 10.32 -16.03
CA LYS A 68 -9.16 9.18 -15.47
C LYS A 68 -8.04 8.72 -16.40
N VAL A 69 -8.30 8.58 -17.70
CA VAL A 69 -7.28 8.18 -18.69
C VAL A 69 -6.18 9.23 -18.80
N ARG A 70 -6.53 10.52 -18.82
CA ARG A 70 -5.57 11.64 -18.77
C ARG A 70 -4.66 11.52 -17.54
N TYR A 71 -5.25 11.37 -16.36
CA TYR A 71 -4.52 11.27 -15.10
C TYR A 71 -3.60 10.04 -15.08
N ASP A 72 -4.08 8.89 -15.52
CA ASP A 72 -3.30 7.64 -15.56
C ASP A 72 -2.11 7.77 -16.53
N ARG A 73 -2.28 8.44 -17.67
CA ARG A 73 -1.20 8.76 -18.62
C ARG A 73 -0.19 9.76 -18.01
N GLU A 74 -0.67 10.87 -17.47
CA GLU A 74 0.19 11.87 -16.84
C GLU A 74 0.97 11.28 -15.65
N MET A 75 0.36 10.38 -14.87
CA MET A 75 1.03 9.69 -13.76
C MET A 75 2.10 8.71 -14.24
N LYS A 76 1.93 8.09 -15.42
CA LYS A 76 2.95 7.24 -16.04
C LYS A 76 4.15 8.06 -16.49
N ASP A 77 3.91 9.23 -17.09
CA ASP A 77 4.95 10.15 -17.56
C ASP A 77 5.63 10.89 -16.39
N TYR A 78 4.90 11.10 -15.28
CA TYR A 78 5.42 11.71 -14.05
C TYR A 78 6.35 10.79 -13.24
N GLY A 79 6.54 9.53 -13.66
CA GLY A 79 7.46 8.50 -13.10
C GLY A 79 7.98 8.83 -11.70
N PRO A 80 7.43 8.21 -10.63
CA PRO A 80 7.40 8.79 -9.30
C PRO A 80 8.75 9.40 -8.92
N ALA A 81 8.83 10.73 -8.91
CA ALA A 81 9.85 11.40 -8.12
C ALA A 81 9.72 10.80 -6.72
N LYS A 82 10.75 10.09 -6.24
CA LYS A 82 10.90 9.54 -4.89
C LYS A 82 10.16 10.42 -3.88
N GLY A 83 8.93 10.04 -3.52
CA GLY A 83 7.93 11.00 -3.06
C GLY A 83 6.47 10.54 -3.24
N GLY A 84 6.24 9.36 -3.82
CA GLY A 84 5.27 8.47 -3.16
C GLY A 84 5.75 8.35 -1.72
N GLU A 85 4.84 8.60 -0.74
CA GLU A 85 5.10 8.46 0.70
C GLU A 85 6.37 7.67 0.91
N GLU A 86 7.47 8.34 1.31
CA GLU A 86 8.48 7.64 2.08
C GLU A 86 7.68 6.74 2.99
N GLU A 87 7.82 5.42 2.83
CA GLU A 87 7.37 4.50 3.86
C GLU A 87 7.96 5.13 5.12
N LYS A 88 7.12 5.82 5.89
CA LYS A 88 7.54 6.52 7.11
C LYS A 88 8.40 5.51 7.80
N GLY A 89 9.70 5.80 7.89
CA GLY A 89 10.71 4.81 8.24
C GLY A 89 10.14 3.97 9.34
N LYS A 90 9.95 2.66 9.07
CA LYS A 90 9.19 1.76 9.95
C LYS A 90 9.60 2.11 11.36
N ASP A 91 8.67 2.61 12.20
CA ASP A 91 9.04 3.06 13.53
C ASP A 91 9.87 1.93 14.16
N PRO A 92 11.09 2.18 14.67
CA PRO A 92 11.92 1.11 15.25
C PRO A 92 11.21 0.37 16.38
N ASN A 93 10.18 0.99 16.94
CA ASN A 93 9.31 0.46 17.99
C ASN A 93 7.93 -0.01 17.49
N ALA A 94 7.61 0.12 16.19
CA ALA A 94 6.40 -0.48 15.63
C ALA A 94 6.58 -2.01 15.61
N PRO A 95 5.55 -2.76 16.02
CA PRO A 95 5.61 -4.21 15.93
C PRO A 95 5.77 -4.61 14.46
N LYS A 96 6.91 -5.25 14.12
CA LYS A 96 7.14 -5.84 12.79
C LYS A 96 5.93 -6.69 12.41
N ARG A 97 5.38 -6.44 11.21
CA ARG A 97 4.16 -7.10 10.71
C ARG A 97 4.35 -8.61 10.67
N ARG A 98 3.26 -9.35 10.89
CA ARG A 98 3.25 -10.81 10.78
C ARG A 98 3.78 -11.27 9.43
N PRO A 99 4.65 -12.30 9.41
CA PRO A 99 4.92 -13.06 8.21
C PRO A 99 3.60 -13.62 7.65
N SER A 100 3.36 -13.39 6.37
CA SER A 100 2.28 -14.07 5.63
C SER A 100 2.60 -15.56 5.47
N VAL A 101 1.59 -16.36 5.14
CA VAL A 101 1.73 -17.79 4.79
C VAL A 101 2.87 -17.99 3.78
N PHE A 102 2.91 -17.15 2.74
CA PHE A 102 3.95 -17.17 1.72
C PHE A 102 5.36 -16.89 2.28
N PHE A 103 5.49 -15.95 3.23
CA PHE A 103 6.79 -15.63 3.83
C PHE A 103 7.33 -16.76 4.70
N LEU A 104 6.45 -17.50 5.40
CA LEU A 104 6.86 -18.71 6.14
C LEU A 104 7.36 -19.82 5.21
N PHE A 105 6.80 -19.91 4.01
CA PHE A 105 7.29 -20.82 2.99
C PHE A 105 8.63 -20.34 2.41
N CYS A 106 8.73 -19.05 2.08
CA CYS A 106 9.95 -18.47 1.55
C CYS A 106 11.14 -18.59 2.49
N SER A 107 10.98 -18.44 3.80
CA SER A 107 12.10 -18.57 4.75
C SER A 107 12.73 -19.97 4.73
N GLU A 108 11.91 -21.02 4.70
CA GLU A 108 12.39 -22.41 4.67
C GLU A 108 12.99 -22.77 3.29
N PHE A 109 12.37 -22.32 2.20
CA PHE A 109 12.78 -22.70 0.85
C PHE A 109 13.89 -21.82 0.26
N ARG A 110 14.04 -20.58 0.72
CA ARG A 110 15.13 -19.69 0.31
C ARG A 110 16.47 -20.30 0.65
N LEU A 111 16.63 -20.79 1.89
CA LEU A 111 17.83 -21.50 2.34
C LEU A 111 18.11 -22.71 1.45
N LYS A 112 17.09 -23.53 1.18
CA LYS A 112 17.23 -24.70 0.31
C LYS A 112 17.68 -24.35 -1.12
N ILE A 113 17.15 -23.27 -1.70
CA ILE A 113 17.51 -22.82 -3.05
C ILE A 113 18.93 -22.23 -3.06
N LYS A 114 19.29 -21.42 -2.05
CA LYS A 114 20.63 -20.84 -1.86
C LYS A 114 21.68 -21.96 -1.70
N SER A 115 21.43 -22.96 -0.86
CA SER A 115 22.33 -24.12 -0.70
C SER A 115 22.46 -24.98 -1.96
N THR A 116 21.41 -25.09 -2.77
CA THR A 116 21.46 -25.88 -4.03
C THR A 116 22.14 -25.11 -5.16
N ASN A 117 22.12 -23.76 -5.12
CA ASN A 117 22.70 -22.89 -6.14
C ASN A 117 23.48 -21.77 -5.43
N PRO A 118 24.66 -22.07 -4.85
CA PRO A 118 25.48 -21.02 -4.26
C PRO A 118 25.78 -19.95 -5.34
N GLY A 119 25.51 -18.68 -5.04
CA GLY A 119 25.69 -17.54 -5.97
C GLY A 119 24.47 -17.14 -6.82
N ILE A 120 23.29 -17.74 -6.63
CA ILE A 120 22.07 -17.26 -7.29
C ILE A 120 21.64 -15.89 -6.75
N SER A 121 21.24 -14.97 -7.64
CA SER A 121 20.77 -13.65 -7.22
C SER A 121 19.50 -13.74 -6.37
N ILE A 122 19.39 -12.91 -5.33
CA ILE A 122 18.22 -12.83 -4.46
C ILE A 122 16.92 -12.64 -5.28
N GLY A 123 16.98 -11.84 -6.34
CA GLY A 123 15.87 -11.61 -7.24
C GLY A 123 15.41 -12.87 -7.98
N ASP A 124 16.35 -13.72 -8.41
CA ASP A 124 16.02 -14.97 -9.09
C ASP A 124 15.56 -16.07 -8.12
N VAL A 125 16.06 -16.07 -6.88
CA VAL A 125 15.49 -16.90 -5.80
C VAL A 125 14.04 -16.54 -5.54
N ALA A 126 13.73 -15.24 -5.45
CA ALA A 126 12.36 -14.77 -5.22
C ALA A 126 11.41 -15.19 -6.35
N LYS A 127 11.85 -15.10 -7.61
CA LYS A 127 11.06 -15.58 -8.76
C LYS A 127 10.80 -17.09 -8.66
N LYS A 128 11.86 -17.89 -8.42
CA LYS A 128 11.73 -19.35 -8.25
C LYS A 128 10.77 -19.71 -7.11
N LEU A 129 10.85 -19.02 -5.97
CA LEU A 129 9.96 -19.24 -4.84
C LEU A 129 8.50 -18.91 -5.17
N GLY A 130 8.25 -17.83 -5.92
CA GLY A 130 6.93 -17.47 -6.40
C GLY A 130 6.32 -18.55 -7.30
N ASP A 131 7.12 -19.06 -8.24
CA ASP A 131 6.69 -20.13 -9.16
C ASP A 131 6.42 -21.44 -8.41
N VAL A 132 7.30 -21.84 -7.49
CA VAL A 132 7.07 -23.03 -6.66
C VAL A 132 5.80 -22.85 -5.84
N TRP A 133 5.61 -21.71 -5.17
CA TRP A 133 4.41 -21.45 -4.38
C TRP A 133 3.13 -21.51 -5.21
N ASN A 134 3.12 -20.97 -6.43
CA ASN A 134 1.96 -21.03 -7.30
C ASN A 134 1.65 -22.46 -7.75
N ASN A 135 2.68 -23.29 -7.93
CA ASN A 135 2.55 -24.69 -8.33
C ASN A 135 2.25 -25.66 -7.18
N LEU A 136 2.49 -25.27 -5.92
CA LEU A 136 2.15 -26.10 -4.77
C LEU A 136 0.64 -26.31 -4.66
N SER A 137 0.25 -27.54 -4.33
CA SER A 137 -1.14 -27.90 -4.06
C SER A 137 -1.64 -27.28 -2.74
N ASP A 138 -2.96 -27.18 -2.59
CA ASP A 138 -3.56 -26.69 -1.34
C ASP A 138 -3.17 -27.54 -0.13
N SER A 139 -2.90 -28.83 -0.34
CA SER A 139 -2.42 -29.77 0.69
C SER A 139 -1.02 -29.41 1.18
N GLU A 140 -0.10 -29.07 0.27
CA GLU A 140 1.25 -28.65 0.61
C GLU A 140 1.29 -27.25 1.23
N LYS A 141 0.30 -26.41 0.90
CA LYS A 141 0.10 -25.10 1.53
C LYS A 141 -0.54 -25.18 2.91
N GLN A 142 -1.33 -26.22 3.22
CA GLN A 142 -2.00 -26.40 4.52
C GLN A 142 -1.09 -26.25 5.75
N PRO A 143 0.11 -26.87 5.83
CA PRO A 143 0.98 -26.70 6.98
C PRO A 143 1.39 -25.23 7.18
N TYR A 144 1.66 -24.50 6.10
CA TYR A 144 1.99 -23.08 6.15
C TYR A 144 0.80 -22.23 6.56
N ILE A 145 -0.40 -22.54 6.05
CA ILE A 145 -1.66 -21.85 6.40
C ILE A 145 -1.94 -22.05 7.90
N THR A 146 -1.77 -23.27 8.40
CA THR A 146 -1.96 -23.61 9.82
C THR A 146 -0.92 -22.93 10.70
N LYS A 147 0.36 -22.92 10.30
CA LYS A 147 1.43 -22.19 11.00
C LYS A 147 1.11 -20.69 11.10
N ALA A 148 0.70 -20.07 9.99
CA ALA A 148 0.31 -18.66 9.96
C ALA A 148 -0.94 -18.37 10.81
N ALA A 149 -1.93 -19.27 10.81
CA ALA A 149 -3.13 -19.14 11.63
C ALA A 149 -2.83 -19.23 13.13
N LYS A 150 -1.94 -20.15 13.53
CA LYS A 150 -1.44 -20.26 14.91
C LYS A 150 -0.71 -18.98 15.34
N LEU A 151 0.17 -18.46 14.49
CA LEU A 151 0.90 -17.21 14.77
C LEU A 151 -0.04 -16.01 14.90
N LYS A 152 -1.08 -15.94 14.05
CA LYS A 152 -2.14 -14.92 14.14
C LYS A 152 -2.89 -14.96 15.48
N LYS A 153 -3.18 -16.16 15.98
CA LYS A 153 -3.87 -16.34 17.27
C LYS A 153 -2.95 -15.93 18.43
N TYR A 154 -1.72 -16.44 18.45
CA TYR A 154 -0.74 -16.14 19.49
C TYR A 154 -0.49 -14.63 19.64
N GLU A 155 -0.32 -13.90 18.54
CA GLU A 155 -0.14 -12.44 18.63
C GLU A 155 -1.36 -11.69 19.12
N LYS A 156 -2.57 -12.17 18.79
CA LYS A 156 -3.80 -11.58 19.33
C LYS A 156 -3.85 -11.77 20.84
N ASP A 157 -3.52 -12.97 21.31
CA ASP A 157 -3.47 -13.28 22.74
C ASP A 157 -2.39 -12.44 23.46
N VAL A 158 -1.20 -12.27 22.87
CA VAL A 158 -0.13 -11.41 23.41
C VAL A 158 -0.51 -9.93 23.42
N ALA A 159 -1.18 -9.43 22.37
CA ALA A 159 -1.66 -8.05 22.31
C ALA A 159 -2.78 -7.79 23.34
N ASP A 160 -3.69 -8.74 23.53
CA ASP A 160 -4.75 -8.69 24.52
C ASP A 160 -4.18 -8.79 25.96
N SER A 161 -3.12 -9.56 26.19
CA SER A 161 -2.40 -9.57 27.47
C SER A 161 -1.62 -8.28 27.73
N LYS A 162 -0.94 -7.72 26.72
CA LYS A 162 -0.17 -6.47 26.86
C LYS A 162 -1.06 -5.25 27.08
N SER A 163 -2.28 -5.25 26.54
CA SER A 163 -3.26 -4.19 26.79
C SER A 163 -3.94 -4.30 28.16
N LYS A 164 -3.93 -5.48 28.80
CA LYS A 164 -4.53 -5.71 30.12
C LYS A 164 -3.56 -5.61 31.32
N GLY A 165 -2.25 -5.51 31.10
CA GLY A 165 -1.28 -5.48 32.20
C GLY A 165 -0.16 -4.46 31.99
N LYS A 166 -0.13 -3.40 32.81
CA LYS A 166 1.12 -2.73 33.16
C LYS A 166 1.95 -3.72 33.99
N PHE A 167 3.03 -4.26 33.44
CA PHE A 167 4.12 -4.82 34.22
C PHE A 167 5.45 -4.57 33.52
N ASP A 168 6.36 -4.00 34.28
CA ASP A 168 7.69 -3.55 33.95
C ASP A 168 8.61 -4.67 33.38
N GLY A 169 9.44 -4.28 32.42
CA GLY A 169 10.88 -4.61 32.48
C GLY A 169 11.39 -6.03 32.21
N ALA A 170 10.60 -6.99 31.72
CA ALA A 170 11.14 -8.32 31.35
C ALA A 170 10.86 -8.68 29.89
N MET A 171 11.92 -8.93 29.13
CA MET A 171 11.88 -9.34 27.72
C MET A 171 11.21 -10.71 27.60
N GLY A 172 9.94 -10.73 27.18
CA GLY A 172 9.15 -11.96 27.10
C GLY A 172 9.68 -12.99 26.09
N PRO A 173 9.30 -14.28 26.23
CA PRO A 173 9.82 -15.39 25.42
C PRO A 173 9.53 -15.25 23.92
N ALA A 174 8.51 -14.46 23.53
CA ALA A 174 8.24 -14.13 22.13
C ALA A 174 9.29 -13.21 21.50
N LYS A 175 9.88 -12.29 22.29
CA LYS A 175 11.04 -11.50 21.86
C LYS A 175 12.30 -12.36 21.80
N VAL A 176 12.44 -13.36 22.68
CA VAL A 176 13.55 -14.32 22.64
C VAL A 176 13.48 -15.19 21.40
N PHE A 177 12.29 -15.70 21.03
CA PHE A 177 12.11 -16.50 19.81
C PHE A 177 12.28 -15.65 18.54
N ARG A 178 11.77 -14.41 18.50
CA ARG A 178 12.06 -13.49 17.38
C ARG A 178 13.53 -13.10 17.29
N LYS A 179 14.19 -12.81 18.42
CA LYS A 179 15.63 -12.51 18.46
C LYS A 179 16.49 -13.71 18.05
N LYS A 180 16.08 -14.94 18.38
CA LYS A 180 16.74 -16.18 17.92
C LYS A 180 16.71 -16.32 16.40
N VAL A 181 15.56 -16.02 15.79
CA VAL A 181 15.40 -16.04 14.32
C VAL A 181 16.10 -14.85 13.67
N GLU A 182 16.15 -13.69 14.35
CA GLU A 182 16.86 -12.50 13.86
C GLU A 182 18.38 -12.61 13.98
N GLU A 183 18.93 -13.23 15.04
CA GLU A 183 20.38 -13.50 15.16
C GLU A 183 20.86 -14.55 14.15
N GLU A 184 20.02 -15.52 13.78
CA GLU A 184 20.33 -16.47 12.69
C GLU A 184 20.28 -15.80 11.30
N ASP A 185 19.48 -14.73 11.10
CA ASP A 185 19.45 -13.96 9.84
C ASP A 185 20.57 -12.88 9.79
N GLU A 186 20.95 -12.25 10.92
CA GLU A 186 22.05 -11.26 10.98
C GLU A 186 23.45 -11.91 10.86
N GLU A 187 23.66 -13.14 11.38
CA GLU A 187 24.91 -13.89 11.14
C GLU A 187 25.08 -14.26 9.64
N ASP A 188 24.00 -14.50 8.89
CA ASP A 188 24.05 -14.80 7.44
C ASP A 188 24.28 -13.51 6.60
N GLU A 189 23.93 -12.32 7.11
CA GLU A 189 24.26 -11.03 6.46
C GLU A 189 25.71 -10.59 6.75
N GLU A 190 26.27 -10.84 7.94
CA GLU A 190 27.69 -10.52 8.24
C GLU A 190 28.69 -11.48 7.56
N GLU A 191 28.32 -12.74 7.27
CA GLU A 191 29.14 -13.59 6.38
C GLU A 191 29.08 -13.14 4.91
N GLU A 192 27.94 -12.60 4.45
CA GLU A 192 27.81 -12.06 3.07
C GLU A 192 28.65 -10.79 2.84
N GLU A 193 28.86 -9.91 3.84
CA GLU A 193 29.76 -8.75 3.69
C GLU A 193 31.26 -9.12 3.69
N LYS A 194 31.66 -10.25 4.27
CA LYS A 194 33.07 -10.68 4.29
C LYS A 194 33.53 -11.39 3.02
N GLU A 195 32.61 -11.97 2.25
CA GLU A 195 32.91 -12.63 0.97
C GLU A 195 32.82 -11.68 -0.25
N GLU A 196 32.29 -10.46 -0.09
CA GLU A 196 32.30 -9.43 -1.16
C GLU A 196 33.57 -8.55 -1.17
N ASP A 197 34.38 -8.57 -0.11
CA ASP A 197 35.62 -7.77 0.04
C ASP A 197 36.93 -8.60 -0.08
N GLU A 198 36.88 -9.88 -0.48
CA GLU A 198 38.04 -10.73 -0.84
C GLU A 198 38.10 -11.11 -2.33
#